data_AF-A0A821V3S5-F1
#
_entry.id   AF-A0A821V3S5-F1
#
_cell.length_a   1.000
_cell.length_b   1.000
_cell.length_c   1.000
_cell.angle_alpha   90.00
_cell.angle_beta   90.00
_cell.angle_gamma   90.00
#
_symmetry.space_group_name_H-M   'P 1'
#
loop_
_entity.id
_entity.type
_entity.pdbx_description
1 polymer ?
#
loop_
_entity_poly.entity_id
_entity_poly.type
_entity_poly.pdbx_seq_one_letter_code
_entity_poly.pdbx_strand_id
1 'polypeptide(L)'
;MADRYFGSRASPRYEEGDTLGAWFDGKLVSTVNIARLILRSREDDDEYQCATITCVGTLEEYRKRGYSRDLLRMAIDKMEESGKFDVSVLNTRRPKHYSVLGWKQITFIGNNTLLLLLLLC
;
A
#
# COMPACT_ATOMS: atom_id res chain seq x y z
N MET A 1 21.98 2.22 -19.03
CA MET A 1 20.78 2.72 -18.31
C MET A 1 21.11 2.63 -16.84
N ALA A 2 20.93 3.71 -16.06
CA ALA A 2 21.21 3.66 -14.63
C ALA A 2 20.13 2.81 -13.95
N ASP A 3 20.55 1.73 -13.29
CA ASP A 3 19.64 0.88 -12.51
C ASP A 3 18.94 1.72 -11.45
N ARG A 4 17.60 1.75 -11.50
CA ARG A 4 16.79 2.39 -10.47
C ARG A 4 16.79 1.47 -9.25
N TYR A 5 17.68 1.77 -8.29
CA TYR A 5 17.96 0.91 -7.14
C TYR A 5 16.84 0.97 -6.09
N PHE A 6 15.91 0.01 -6.18
CA PHE A 6 15.03 -0.41 -5.09
C PHE A 6 14.89 -1.94 -5.20
N GLY A 7 15.67 -2.69 -4.41
CA GLY A 7 15.75 -4.14 -4.50
C GLY A 7 16.01 -4.78 -3.14
N SER A 8 16.17 -6.10 -3.12
CA SER A 8 16.32 -6.90 -1.90
C SER A 8 17.45 -6.43 -0.96
N ARG A 9 18.51 -5.83 -1.50
CA ARG A 9 19.59 -5.23 -0.68
C ARG A 9 19.14 -4.02 0.15
N ALA A 10 18.25 -3.19 -0.38
CA ALA A 10 17.72 -2.02 0.33
C ALA A 10 16.49 -2.36 1.18
N SER A 11 15.72 -3.35 0.75
CA SER A 11 14.55 -3.86 1.45
C SER A 11 14.50 -5.39 1.30
N PRO A 12 14.99 -6.16 2.29
CA PRO A 12 15.13 -7.62 2.20
C PRO A 12 13.84 -8.39 1.87
N ARG A 13 12.67 -7.78 2.09
CA ARG A 13 11.36 -8.36 1.79
C ARG A 13 10.71 -7.79 0.52
N TYR A 14 11.46 -7.02 -0.26
CA TYR A 14 11.02 -6.51 -1.55
C TYR A 14 10.95 -7.65 -2.57
N GLU A 15 9.83 -7.71 -3.28
CA GLU A 15 9.64 -8.50 -4.49
C GLU A 15 9.49 -7.55 -5.68
N GLU A 16 9.96 -7.99 -6.85
CA GLU A 16 9.86 -7.19 -8.06
C GLU A 16 8.39 -6.84 -8.38
N GLY A 17 8.16 -5.56 -8.68
CA GLY A 17 6.83 -5.03 -8.94
C GLY A 17 6.02 -4.65 -7.69
N ASP A 18 6.59 -4.68 -6.48
CA ASP A 18 5.94 -4.12 -5.29
C ASP A 18 5.81 -2.59 -5.33
N THR A 19 6.71 -1.93 -6.06
CA THR A 19 6.65 -0.48 -6.27
C THR A 19 6.01 -0.20 -7.62
N LEU A 20 4.83 0.41 -7.57
CA LEU A 20 4.07 0.81 -8.75
C LEU A 20 4.25 2.31 -8.98
N GLY A 21 4.32 2.70 -10.25
CA GLY A 21 4.44 4.09 -10.65
C GLY A 21 3.50 4.43 -11.81
N ALA A 22 3.06 5.69 -11.84
CA ALA A 22 2.36 6.26 -12.98
C ALA A 22 3.30 7.25 -13.68
N TRP A 23 3.40 7.13 -15.01
CA TRP A 23 4.18 8.03 -15.84
C TRP A 23 3.29 8.90 -16.72
N PHE A 24 3.66 10.16 -16.88
CA PHE A 24 3.06 11.10 -17.81
C PHE A 24 4.19 11.81 -18.57
N ASP A 25 4.19 11.71 -19.90
CA ASP A 25 5.27 12.24 -20.77
C ASP A 25 6.68 11.85 -20.30
N GLY A 26 6.86 10.58 -19.92
CA GLY A 26 8.15 10.04 -19.45
C GLY A 26 8.56 10.46 -18.03
N LYS A 27 7.80 11.34 -17.35
CA LYS A 27 8.02 11.75 -15.96
C LYS A 27 7.24 10.83 -15.00
N LEU A 28 7.88 10.37 -13.93
CA LEU A 28 7.18 9.68 -12.83
C LEU A 28 6.36 10.71 -12.05
N VAL A 29 5.03 10.54 -12.00
CA VAL A 29 4.11 11.51 -11.40
C VAL A 29 3.37 11.00 -10.19
N SER A 30 3.30 9.68 -10.00
CA SER A 30 2.66 9.05 -8.84
C SER A 30 3.32 7.73 -8.49
N THR A 31 3.33 7.36 -7.20
CA THR A 31 3.88 6.10 -6.70
C THR A 31 2.97 5.47 -5.64
N VAL A 32 3.03 4.14 -5.55
CA VAL A 32 2.50 3.31 -4.45
C VAL A 32 3.52 2.20 -4.21
N ASN A 33 3.74 1.82 -2.95
CA ASN A 33 4.60 0.68 -2.60
C ASN A 33 3.85 -0.31 -1.70
N ILE A 34 4.00 -1.61 -1.99
CA ILE A 34 3.55 -2.70 -1.13
C ILE A 34 4.75 -3.16 -0.28
N ALA A 35 4.57 -3.22 1.04
CA ALA A 35 5.59 -3.70 1.98
C ALA A 35 5.06 -4.88 2.81
N ARG A 36 5.89 -5.90 3.04
CA ARG A 36 5.51 -7.11 3.81
C ARG A 36 5.79 -6.97 5.30
N LEU A 37 4.74 -7.02 6.12
CA LEU A 37 4.79 -7.12 7.57
C LEU A 37 4.18 -8.43 8.04
N ILE A 38 4.59 -8.89 9.22
CA ILE A 38 3.92 -9.99 9.92
C ILE A 38 3.21 -9.36 11.11
N LEU A 39 1.90 -9.58 11.21
CA LEU A 39 1.11 -9.20 12.36
C LEU A 39 0.88 -10.43 13.22
N ARG A 40 1.36 -10.41 14.46
CA ARG A 40 1.03 -11.46 15.43
C ARG A 40 -0.14 -11.01 16.28
N SER A 41 -1.18 -11.84 16.35
CA SER A 41 -2.30 -11.63 17.25
C SER A 41 -2.03 -12.35 18.58
N ARG A 42 -2.45 -11.72 19.68
CA ARG A 42 -2.32 -12.30 21.02
C ARG A 42 -3.56 -13.08 21.45
N GLU A 43 -4.67 -12.91 20.75
CA GLU A 43 -5.95 -13.51 21.12
C GLU A 43 -6.03 -14.97 20.64
N ASP A 44 -5.48 -15.24 19.46
CA ASP A 44 -5.42 -16.56 18.80
C ASP A 44 -3.99 -17.14 18.71
N ASP A 45 -2.96 -16.37 19.07
CA ASP A 45 -1.52 -16.71 18.92
C ASP A 45 -1.08 -16.98 17.47
N ASP A 46 -1.85 -16.48 16.48
CA ASP A 46 -1.58 -16.66 15.06
C ASP A 46 -0.75 -15.51 14.46
N GLU A 47 -0.12 -15.82 13.31
CA GLU A 47 0.63 -14.87 12.49
C GLU A 47 -0.07 -14.63 11.14
N TYR A 48 -0.30 -13.36 10.84
CA TYR A 48 -0.94 -12.90 9.61
C TYR A 48 0.08 -12.21 8.71
N GLN A 49 0.16 -12.63 7.45
CA GLN A 49 0.92 -11.97 6.41
C GLN A 49 0.20 -10.70 5.97
N CYS A 50 0.81 -9.56 6.27
CA CYS A 50 0.19 -8.27 6.06
C CYS A 50 0.91 -7.46 4.97
N ALA A 51 0.14 -6.93 4.04
CA ALA A 51 0.61 -5.94 3.08
C ALA A 51 0.39 -4.52 3.59
N THR A 52 1.47 -3.79 3.86
CA THR A 52 1.40 -2.37 4.16
C THR A 52 1.51 -1.54 2.90
N ILE A 53 0.55 -0.67 2.65
CA ILE A 53 0.65 0.33 1.59
C ILE A 53 1.47 1.53 2.11
N THR A 54 2.61 1.79 1.46
CA THR A 54 3.51 2.89 1.78
C THR A 54 3.82 3.73 0.54
N CYS A 55 4.52 4.85 0.72
CA CYS A 55 5.00 5.71 -0.36
C CYS A 55 3.92 6.15 -1.36
N VAL A 56 2.69 6.33 -0.89
CA VAL A 56 1.58 6.87 -1.71
C VAL A 56 1.81 8.36 -1.94
N GLY A 57 2.19 8.72 -3.15
CA GLY A 57 2.51 10.09 -3.53
C GLY A 57 2.02 10.40 -4.93
N THR A 58 1.55 11.62 -5.13
CA THR A 58 1.29 12.20 -6.46
C THR A 58 1.79 13.64 -6.46
N LEU A 59 2.59 13.98 -7.47
CA LEU A 59 3.04 15.35 -7.72
C LEU A 59 1.83 16.29 -7.80
N GLU A 60 1.99 17.49 -7.24
CA GLU A 60 0.87 18.38 -6.97
C GLU A 60 0.09 18.76 -8.22
N GLU A 61 0.79 19.07 -9.31
CA GLU A 61 0.24 19.44 -10.61
C GLU A 61 -0.50 18.28 -11.33
N TYR A 62 -0.33 17.05 -10.83
CA TYR A 62 -0.97 15.82 -11.32
C TYR A 62 -2.04 15.27 -10.36
N ARG A 63 -2.31 15.94 -9.23
CA ARG A 63 -3.36 15.52 -8.29
C ARG A 63 -4.75 15.64 -8.93
N LYS A 64 -5.72 14.90 -8.35
CA LYS A 64 -7.13 14.85 -8.79
C LYS A 64 -7.34 14.29 -10.21
N ARG A 65 -6.33 13.64 -10.79
CA ARG A 65 -6.39 12.99 -12.11
C ARG A 65 -6.58 11.46 -12.07
N GLY A 66 -6.75 10.88 -10.89
CA GLY A 66 -6.98 9.43 -10.73
C GLY A 66 -5.73 8.59 -10.46
N TYR A 67 -4.53 9.05 -10.81
CA TYR A 67 -3.29 8.24 -10.75
C TYR A 67 -3.10 7.44 -9.45
N SER A 68 -3.18 8.08 -8.28
CA SER A 68 -2.98 7.33 -7.02
C SER A 68 -4.07 6.28 -6.79
N ARG A 69 -5.30 6.53 -7.23
CA ARG A 69 -6.40 5.57 -7.08
C ARG A 69 -6.25 4.38 -8.02
N ASP A 70 -5.76 4.60 -9.24
CA ASP A 70 -5.50 3.53 -10.19
C ASP A 70 -4.33 2.66 -9.72
N LEU A 71 -3.24 3.28 -9.23
CA LEU A 71 -2.13 2.54 -8.63
C LEU A 71 -2.54 1.75 -7.39
N LEU A 72 -3.45 2.28 -6.56
CA LEU A 72 -3.96 1.57 -5.39
C LEU A 72 -4.83 0.36 -5.80
N ARG A 73 -5.63 0.46 -6.86
CA ARG A 73 -6.38 -0.70 -7.40
C ARG A 73 -5.42 -1.77 -7.90
N MET A 74 -4.44 -1.40 -8.71
CA MET A 74 -3.41 -2.34 -9.18
C MET A 74 -2.64 -3.00 -8.02
N ALA A 75 -2.41 -2.26 -6.93
CA ALA A 75 -1.80 -2.83 -5.74
C ALA A 75 -2.73 -3.85 -5.06
N ILE A 76 -4.03 -3.56 -4.94
CA ILE A 76 -5.02 -4.51 -4.40
C ILE A 76 -5.06 -5.77 -5.25
N ASP A 77 -5.25 -5.61 -6.56
CA ASP A 77 -5.33 -6.74 -7.50
C ASP A 77 -4.08 -7.62 -7.36
N LYS A 78 -2.88 -7.02 -7.32
CA LYS A 78 -1.63 -7.76 -7.11
C LYS A 78 -1.57 -8.48 -5.76
N MET A 79 -2.07 -7.89 -4.69
CA MET A 79 -2.11 -8.51 -3.36
C MET A 79 -3.06 -9.72 -3.35
N GLU A 80 -4.26 -9.55 -3.90
CA GLU A 80 -5.27 -10.61 -4.01
C GLU A 80 -4.80 -11.75 -4.93
N GLU A 81 -4.33 -11.45 -6.13
CA GLU A 81 -3.82 -12.43 -7.10
C GLU A 81 -2.62 -13.25 -6.55
N SER A 82 -1.84 -12.67 -5.64
CA SER A 82 -0.71 -13.37 -5.05
C SER A 82 -1.12 -14.50 -4.09
N GLY A 83 -2.29 -14.39 -3.45
CA GLY A 83 -2.72 -15.28 -2.37
C GLY A 83 -1.78 -15.34 -1.15
N LYS A 84 -0.81 -14.41 -1.04
CA LYS A 84 0.22 -14.42 0.02
C LYS A 84 -0.14 -13.57 1.24
N PHE A 85 -1.15 -12.74 1.13
CA PHE A 85 -1.49 -11.73 2.13
C PHE A 85 -2.90 -11.97 2.66
N ASP A 86 -3.04 -11.97 3.98
CA ASP A 86 -4.34 -12.10 4.64
C ASP A 86 -5.05 -10.74 4.70
N VAL A 87 -4.26 -9.69 4.94
CA VAL A 87 -4.79 -8.34 5.18
C VAL A 87 -3.86 -7.26 4.63
N SER A 88 -4.43 -6.11 4.28
CA SER A 88 -3.68 -4.89 4.00
C SER A 88 -3.96 -3.80 5.03
N VAL A 89 -2.89 -3.15 5.50
CA VAL A 89 -2.98 -2.02 6.42
C VAL A 89 -2.30 -0.78 5.86
N LEU A 90 -2.79 0.39 6.26
CA LEU A 90 -2.07 1.64 6.01
C LEU A 90 -2.42 2.69 7.05
N ASN A 91 -1.48 3.59 7.28
CA ASN A 91 -1.69 4.78 8.08
C ASN A 91 -2.00 5.96 7.16
N THR A 92 -3.06 6.73 7.47
CA THR A 92 -3.39 7.90 6.67
C THR A 92 -4.05 9.03 7.45
N ARG A 93 -3.87 10.26 6.95
CA ARG A 93 -4.66 11.44 7.32
C ARG A 93 -5.82 11.71 6.34
N ARG A 94 -6.04 10.84 5.35
CA ARG A 94 -7.04 11.00 4.29
C ARG A 94 -7.89 9.73 4.12
N PRO A 95 -8.66 9.30 5.13
CA PRO A 95 -9.36 8.02 5.12
C PRO A 95 -10.31 7.85 3.92
N LYS A 96 -11.00 8.93 3.52
CA LYS A 96 -11.91 8.93 2.35
C LYS A 96 -11.23 8.59 1.02
N HIS A 97 -9.89 8.76 0.92
CA HIS A 97 -9.17 8.39 -0.28
C HIS A 97 -9.11 6.86 -0.48
N TYR A 98 -9.04 6.12 0.62
CA TYR A 98 -8.86 4.67 0.62
C TYR A 98 -10.17 3.93 0.86
N SER A 99 -11.14 4.53 1.57
CA SER A 99 -12.39 3.86 1.91
C SER A 99 -13.24 3.45 0.70
N VAL A 100 -13.14 4.18 -0.41
CA VAL A 100 -13.84 3.83 -1.66
C VAL A 100 -13.23 2.61 -2.36
N LEU A 101 -12.08 2.14 -1.90
CA LEU A 101 -11.39 0.94 -2.38
C LEU A 101 -11.49 -0.22 -1.36
N GLY A 102 -12.39 -0.11 -0.37
CA GLY A 102 -12.66 -1.20 0.57
C GLY A 102 -11.95 -1.10 1.92
N TRP A 103 -10.90 -0.28 2.06
CA TRP A 103 -10.24 -0.07 3.35
C TRP A 103 -11.19 0.54 4.38
N LYS A 104 -11.31 -0.10 5.55
CA LYS A 104 -12.13 0.32 6.67
C LYS A 104 -11.27 0.92 7.77
N GLN A 105 -11.78 1.93 8.46
CA GLN A 105 -11.07 2.56 9.56
C GLN A 105 -11.11 1.69 10.82
N ILE A 106 -9.95 1.44 11.42
CA ILE A 106 -9.82 0.91 12.77
C ILE A 106 -9.59 2.10 13.71
N THR A 107 -10.52 2.29 14.64
CA THR A 107 -10.41 3.36 15.64
C THR A 107 -9.61 2.86 16.83
N PHE A 108 -8.44 3.47 17.09
CA PHE A 108 -7.73 3.25 18.35
C PHE A 108 -8.20 4.28 19.38
N ILE A 109 -8.49 3.82 20.59
CA ILE A 109 -8.71 4.72 21.74
C ILE A 109 -7.35 5.36 22.08
N GLY A 110 -7.13 6.61 21.65
CA GLY A 110 -6.05 7.44 22.20
C GLY A 110 -5.08 8.17 21.26
N ASN A 111 -5.22 8.18 19.93
CA ASN A 111 -4.34 9.01 19.07
C ASN A 111 -4.98 9.44 17.73
N ASN A 112 -4.63 10.64 17.24
CA ASN A 112 -5.13 11.28 16.01
C ASN A 112 -4.68 10.62 14.68
N THR A 113 -4.23 9.38 14.73
CA THR A 113 -3.66 8.65 13.60
C THR A 113 -4.59 7.51 13.22
N LEU A 114 -5.09 7.50 11.98
CA LEU A 114 -6.05 6.52 11.52
C LEU A 114 -5.34 5.36 10.82
N LEU A 115 -5.50 4.17 11.39
CA LEU A 115 -5.16 2.92 10.72
C LEU A 115 -6.37 2.48 9.90
N LEU A 116 -6.13 2.11 8.65
CA LEU A 116 -7.13 1.44 7.84
C LEU A 116 -6.74 -0.02 7.62
N LEU A 117 -7.75 -0.87 7.53
CA LEU A 117 -7.67 -2.30 7.27
C LEU A 117 -8.51 -2.67 6.06
N LEU A 118 -7.92 -3.42 5.14
CA LEU A 118 -8.60 -4.12 4.06
C LEU A 118 -8.37 -5.61 4.29
N LEU A 119 -9.45 -6.39 4.29
CA LEU A 119 -9.36 -7.85 4.25
C LEU A 119 -9.17 -8.25 2.79
N LEU A 120 -8.21 -9.13 2.53
CA LEU A 120 -7.96 -9.67 1.20
C LEU A 120 -8.63 -11.04 1.13
N CYS A 121 -9.35 -11.32 0.05
CA CYS A 121 -10.16 -12.52 -0.14
C CYS A 121 -9.53 -13.45 -1.19
#